data_AF-A0A645AZ45-F1
#
_entry.id   AF-A0A645AZ45-F1
#
_cell.length_a   1.000
_cell.length_b   1.000
_cell.length_c   1.000
_cell.angle_alpha   90.00
_cell.angle_beta   90.00
_cell.angle_gamma   90.00
#
_symmetry.space_group_name_H-M   'P 1'
#
loop_
_entity.id
_entity.type
_entity.pdbx_description
1 polymer ?
#
loop_
_entity_poly.entity_id
_entity_poly.type
_entity_poly.pdbx_seq_one_letter_code
_entity_poly.pdbx_strand_id
1 'polypeptide(L)'
;MITEKTAREMYAKNREKIMQKARSSNSGFFGVGFYNNFSVLLSEKSTKPGIQWDNNPEFHFQVPCKRLLNYRYLDELFTEALDNYLLTGKKYFRKDE
;
A
#
# COMPACT_ATOMS: atom_id res chain seq x y z
N MET A 1 -11.79 7.03 -9.55
CA MET A 1 -12.00 5.91 -8.60
C MET A 1 -11.50 4.64 -9.25
N ILE A 2 -10.37 4.10 -8.77
CA ILE A 2 -9.93 2.74 -9.14
C ILE A 2 -11.01 1.73 -8.71
N THR A 3 -11.37 0.81 -9.60
CA THR A 3 -12.31 -0.29 -9.27
C THR A 3 -11.62 -1.36 -8.43
N GLU A 4 -12.39 -2.12 -7.66
CA GLU A 4 -11.86 -3.25 -6.86
C GLU A 4 -11.06 -4.22 -7.74
N LYS A 5 -11.61 -4.62 -8.90
CA LYS A 5 -10.95 -5.52 -9.84
C LYS A 5 -9.59 -4.97 -10.27
N THR A 6 -9.53 -3.71 -10.67
CA THR A 6 -8.29 -3.05 -11.09
C THR A 6 -7.27 -2.99 -9.95
N ALA A 7 -7.69 -2.61 -8.73
CA ALA A 7 -6.80 -2.57 -7.58
C ALA A 7 -6.20 -3.95 -7.27
N ARG A 8 -7.02 -5.02 -7.30
CA ARG A 8 -6.57 -6.39 -7.10
C ARG A 8 -5.57 -6.86 -8.18
N GLU A 9 -5.83 -6.52 -9.44
CA GLU A 9 -4.89 -6.83 -10.54
C GLU A 9 -3.56 -6.09 -10.40
N MET A 10 -3.60 -4.80 -10.07
CA MET A 10 -2.39 -4.00 -9.81
C MET A 10 -1.60 -4.56 -8.62
N TYR A 11 -2.29 -4.93 -7.54
CA TYR A 11 -1.67 -5.54 -6.37
C TYR A 11 -1.03 -6.89 -6.71
N ALA A 12 -1.76 -7.80 -7.36
CA ALA A 12 -1.24 -9.11 -7.74
C ALA A 12 0.04 -9.00 -8.58
N LYS A 13 0.08 -8.05 -9.53
CA LYS A 13 1.27 -7.78 -10.37
C LYS A 13 2.45 -7.19 -9.59
N ASN A 14 2.21 -6.46 -8.51
CA ASN A 14 3.26 -5.77 -7.74
C ASN A 14 3.56 -6.43 -6.38
N ARG A 15 2.82 -7.46 -5.97
CA ARG A 15 2.89 -8.11 -4.67
C ARG A 15 4.31 -8.58 -4.33
N GLU A 16 4.98 -9.21 -5.28
CA GLU A 16 6.35 -9.67 -5.10
C GLU A 16 7.33 -8.51 -4.87
N LYS A 17 7.20 -7.44 -5.66
CA LYS A 17 8.01 -6.23 -5.53
C LYS A 17 7.79 -5.53 -4.17
N ILE A 18 6.55 -5.46 -3.71
CA ILE A 18 6.19 -4.92 -2.38
C ILE A 18 6.85 -5.77 -1.29
N MET A 19 6.76 -7.10 -1.40
CA MET A 19 7.36 -8.04 -0.45
C MET A 19 8.89 -7.93 -0.40
N GLN A 20 9.56 -7.86 -1.56
CA GLN A 20 11.00 -7.67 -1.65
C GLN A 20 11.45 -6.33 -1.07
N LYS A 21 10.67 -5.26 -1.29
CA LYS A 21 10.96 -3.95 -0.69
C LYS A 21 10.82 -3.99 0.83
N ALA A 22 9.79 -4.64 1.35
CA ALA A 22 9.59 -4.81 2.79
C ALA A 22 10.73 -5.58 3.46
N ARG A 23 11.30 -6.57 2.77
CA ARG A 23 12.42 -7.38 3.29
C ARG A 23 13.78 -6.67 3.21
N SER A 24 13.96 -5.77 2.25
CA SER A 24 15.23 -5.09 1.99
C SER A 24 15.31 -3.68 2.60
N SER A 25 14.18 -3.09 3.01
CA SER A 25 14.17 -1.78 3.64
C SER A 25 14.55 -1.83 5.11
N ASN A 26 15.41 -0.90 5.54
CA ASN A 26 15.79 -0.69 6.94
C ASN A 26 14.86 0.29 7.66
N SER A 27 13.89 0.89 6.95
CA SER A 27 12.89 1.80 7.51
C SER A 27 11.83 0.99 8.29
N GLY A 28 11.18 1.56 9.32
CA GLY A 28 10.16 0.82 10.06
C GLY A 28 8.94 0.42 9.21
N PHE A 29 8.54 1.32 8.30
CA PHE A 29 7.41 1.16 7.37
C PHE A 29 7.75 1.79 6.02
N PHE A 30 6.97 1.48 5.00
CA PHE A 30 6.89 2.22 3.73
C PHE A 30 5.44 2.22 3.23
N GLY A 31 5.08 3.16 2.37
CA GLY A 31 3.77 3.15 1.71
C GLY A 31 3.80 2.48 0.36
N VAL A 32 2.64 1.93 -0.01
CA VAL A 32 2.31 1.45 -1.33
C VAL A 32 1.16 2.30 -1.86
N GLY A 33 1.42 3.10 -2.90
CA GLY A 33 0.43 3.97 -3.52
C GLY A 33 -0.02 3.45 -4.89
N PHE A 34 -1.34 3.45 -5.12
CA PHE A 34 -1.98 3.03 -6.37
C PHE A 34 -2.52 4.26 -7.09
N TYR A 35 -2.21 4.39 -8.37
CA TYR A 35 -2.55 5.58 -9.16
C TYR A 35 -3.51 5.23 -10.29
N ASN A 36 -4.34 6.19 -10.69
CA ASN A 36 -5.35 6.01 -11.75
C ASN A 36 -4.74 5.65 -13.13
N ASN A 37 -3.44 5.88 -13.33
CA ASN A 37 -2.71 5.48 -14.53
C ASN A 37 -2.17 4.03 -14.46
N PHE A 38 -2.74 3.18 -13.59
CA PHE A 38 -2.33 1.79 -13.38
C PHE A 38 -0.89 1.63 -12.83
N SER A 39 -0.29 2.68 -12.29
CA SER A 39 1.02 2.59 -11.65
C SER A 39 0.93 2.32 -10.15
N VAL A 40 1.95 1.63 -9.63
CA VAL A 40 2.14 1.39 -8.18
C VAL A 40 3.51 1.93 -7.78
N LEU A 41 3.54 2.86 -6.83
CA LEU A 41 4.79 3.43 -6.30
C LEU A 41 4.99 3.03 -4.85
N LEU A 42 6.24 2.71 -4.50
CA LEU A 42 6.66 2.36 -3.16
C LEU A 42 7.47 3.52 -2.59
N SER A 43 7.10 4.04 -1.42
CA SER A 43 7.75 5.22 -0.85
C SER A 43 8.02 5.06 0.64
N GLU A 44 9.29 5.16 1.03
CA GLU A 44 9.69 5.24 2.45
C GLU A 44 9.40 6.62 3.04
N LYS A 45 9.21 7.62 2.17
CA LYS A 45 8.80 8.95 2.61
C LYS A 45 7.40 8.93 3.17
N SER A 46 6.50 7.97 2.91
CA SER A 46 5.10 8.04 3.37
C SER A 46 4.85 7.41 4.76
N THR A 47 5.84 7.45 5.65
CA THR A 47 5.80 6.79 6.98
C THR A 47 5.03 7.57 8.05
N LYS A 48 4.58 8.80 7.79
CA LYS A 48 3.78 9.61 8.73
C LYS A 48 2.51 10.15 8.08
N PRO A 49 1.40 10.32 8.83
CA PRO A 49 0.27 11.10 8.39
C PRO A 49 0.72 12.53 8.04
N GLY A 50 0.30 13.05 6.88
CA GLY A 50 0.69 14.37 6.38
C GLY A 50 1.82 14.38 5.34
N ILE A 51 2.33 13.22 4.92
CA ILE A 51 3.37 13.18 3.89
C ILE A 51 2.73 13.28 2.50
N GLN A 52 3.13 14.33 1.78
CA GLN A 52 2.80 14.53 0.37
C GLN A 52 3.41 13.39 -0.44
N TRP A 53 2.55 12.55 -1.00
CA TRP A 53 2.94 11.75 -2.15
C TRP A 53 3.12 12.70 -3.33
N ASP A 54 4.29 12.67 -3.98
CA ASP A 54 4.63 13.58 -5.07
C ASP A 54 3.54 13.66 -6.16
N ASN A 55 2.75 12.58 -6.34
CA ASN A 55 1.73 12.46 -7.39
C ASN A 55 0.31 12.15 -6.89
N ASN A 56 0.02 12.27 -5.59
CA ASN A 56 -1.30 12.02 -4.97
C ASN A 56 -1.99 10.70 -5.42
N PRO A 57 -1.65 9.55 -4.82
CA PRO A 57 -2.23 8.26 -5.20
C PRO A 57 -3.76 8.28 -5.02
N GLU A 58 -4.44 7.45 -5.82
CA GLU A 58 -5.87 7.24 -5.67
C GLU A 58 -6.19 6.63 -4.30
N PHE A 59 -5.42 5.62 -3.90
CA PHE A 59 -5.37 5.14 -2.53
C PHE A 59 -3.99 4.58 -2.19
N HIS A 60 -3.66 4.53 -0.91
CA HIS A 60 -2.40 3.99 -0.43
C HIS A 60 -2.53 3.39 0.97
N PHE A 61 -1.64 2.45 1.26
CA PHE A 61 -1.54 1.81 2.57
C PHE A 61 -0.09 1.66 3.01
N GLN A 62 0.11 1.52 4.31
CA GLN A 62 1.44 1.30 4.89
C GLN A 62 1.74 -0.19 5.08
N VAL A 63 2.98 -0.56 4.79
CA VAL A 63 3.52 -1.91 4.96
C VAL A 63 4.71 -1.85 5.92
N PRO A 64 4.75 -2.68 6.98
CA PRO A 64 5.91 -2.76 7.87
C PRO A 64 7.08 -3.49 7.21
N CYS A 65 8.31 -2.98 7.36
CA CYS A 65 9.52 -3.62 6.84
C CYS A 65 10.14 -4.61 7.85
N LYS A 66 9.32 -5.44 8.49
CA LYS A 66 9.79 -6.41 9.49
C LYS A 66 10.17 -7.74 8.81
N ARG A 67 11.21 -8.43 9.31
CA ARG A 67 11.59 -9.80 8.89
C ARG A 67 10.43 -10.82 8.94
N LEU A 68 9.42 -10.56 9.78
CA LEU A 68 8.24 -11.42 9.97
C LEU A 68 7.09 -11.10 9.01
N LEU A 69 7.19 -10.07 8.15
CA LEU A 69 6.20 -9.85 7.11
C LEU A 69 6.12 -11.11 6.24
N ASN A 70 4.92 -11.61 6.02
CA ASN A 70 4.64 -12.71 5.12
C ASN A 70 3.53 -12.31 4.15
N TYR A 71 3.35 -13.10 3.10
CA TYR A 71 2.38 -12.81 2.05
C TYR A 71 0.95 -12.73 2.57
N ARG A 72 0.57 -13.57 3.54
CA ARG A 72 -0.77 -13.56 4.11
C ARG A 72 -1.06 -12.23 4.80
N TYR A 73 -0.15 -11.76 5.65
CA TYR A 73 -0.32 -10.49 6.34
C TYR A 73 -0.30 -9.30 5.36
N LEU A 74 0.50 -9.37 4.29
CA LEU A 74 0.48 -8.36 3.23
C LEU A 74 -0.87 -8.32 2.49
N ASP A 75 -1.46 -9.49 2.20
CA ASP A 75 -2.78 -9.59 1.56
C ASP A 75 -3.90 -9.04 2.45
N GLU A 76 -3.82 -9.30 3.76
CA GLU A 76 -4.74 -8.77 4.76
C GLU A 76 -4.66 -7.24 4.81
N LEU A 77 -3.45 -6.67 4.89
CA LEU A 77 -3.25 -5.21 4.85
C LEU A 77 -3.81 -4.57 3.57
N PHE A 78 -3.57 -5.20 2.41
CA PHE A 78 -4.11 -4.73 1.15
C PHE A 78 -5.64 -4.78 1.11
N THR A 79 -6.22 -5.89 1.56
CA THR A 79 -7.68 -6.08 1.54
C THR A 79 -8.37 -5.06 2.45
N GLU A 80 -7.87 -4.89 3.68
CA GLU A 80 -8.41 -3.90 4.61
C GLU A 80 -8.29 -2.46 4.07
N ALA A 81 -7.16 -2.14 3.44
CA ALA A 81 -6.97 -0.83 2.82
C ALA A 81 -7.93 -0.59 1.65
N LEU A 82 -8.13 -1.60 0.80
CA LEU A 82 -9.03 -1.52 -0.35
C LEU A 82 -10.48 -1.40 0.11
N ASP A 83 -10.90 -2.22 1.07
CA ASP A 83 -12.26 -2.17 1.62
C ASP A 83 -12.54 -0.81 2.28
N ASN A 84 -11.59 -0.28 3.05
CA ASN A 84 -11.74 1.04 3.65
C ASN A 84 -11.91 2.14 2.59
N TYR A 85 -11.10 2.08 1.52
CA TYR A 85 -11.20 3.02 0.41
C TYR A 85 -12.54 2.89 -0.33
N LEU A 86 -13.01 1.67 -0.64
CA LEU A 86 -14.28 1.45 -1.32
C LEU A 86 -15.49 1.87 -0.48
N LEU A 87 -15.43 1.68 0.85
CA LEU A 87 -16.52 2.02 1.77
C LEU A 87 -16.58 3.51 2.11
N THR A 88 -15.42 4.17 2.25
CA THR A 88 -15.35 5.52 2.83
C THR A 88 -14.81 6.59 1.89
N GLY A 89 -14.23 6.19 0.76
CA GLY A 89 -13.47 7.08 -0.13
C GLY A 89 -12.16 7.59 0.48
N LYS A 90 -11.76 7.15 1.69
CA LYS A 90 -10.50 7.55 2.30
C LYS A 90 -9.33 6.95 1.54
N LYS A 91 -8.39 7.81 1.17
CA LYS A 91 -7.22 7.45 0.37
C LYS A 91 -6.07 6.86 1.19
N TYR A 92 -6.12 6.96 2.52
CA TYR A 92 -5.06 6.54 3.42
C TYR A 92 -5.56 5.46 4.37
N PHE A 93 -4.81 4.36 4.43
CA PHE A 93 -5.01 3.30 5.41
C PHE A 93 -3.73 3.02 6.19
N ARG A 94 -3.86 3.01 7.52
CA ARG A 94 -2.87 2.48 8.44
C ARG A 94 -3.61 1.56 9.41
N LYS A 95 -3.13 0.33 9.52
CA LYS A 95 -3.56 -0.58 10.59
C LYS A 95 -2.85 -0.11 11.86
N ASP A 96 -3.58 0.53 12.76
CA ASP A 96 -3.08 0.74 14.12
C ASP A 96 -2.91 -0.63 14.78
N GLU A 97 -1.73 -0.87 15.38
CA GLU A 97 -1.35 -2.13 16.03
C GLU A 97 -2.36 -2.60 17.08
#